data_AF-E3GZ68-F1
#
_entry.id   AF-E3GZ68-F1
#
_cell.length_a   1.000
_cell.length_b   1.000
_cell.length_c   1.000
_cell.angle_alpha   90.00
_cell.angle_beta   90.00
_cell.angle_gamma   90.00
#
_symmetry.space_group_name_H-M   'P 1'
#
loop_
_entity.id
_entity.type
_entity.pdbx_description
1 polymer ?
#
loop_
_entity_poly.entity_id
_entity_poly.type
_entity_poly.pdbx_seq_one_letter_code
_entity_poly.pdbx_strand_id
1 'polypeptide(L)' 'MYEMRIPPGVSYSSIAKVVNKYNLKLVQTDDGPVLRGKKEDLEKAKDLIVKDLKKRIKELEK' A
#
# COMPACT_ATOMS: atom_id res chain seq x y z
N MET A 1 14.61 -9.47 -3.21
CA MET A 1 13.50 -8.51 -3.45
C MET A 1 12.28 -9.06 -2.76
N TYR A 2 11.52 -8.24 -2.05
CA TYR A 2 10.39 -8.69 -1.22
C TYR A 2 9.07 -8.28 -1.85
N GLU A 3 8.00 -8.97 -1.45
CA GLU A 3 6.65 -8.76 -1.95
C GLU A 3 5.68 -8.56 -0.78
N MET A 4 4.73 -7.65 -0.96
CA MET A 4 3.69 -7.33 0.02
C MET A 4 2.33 -7.34 -0.67
N ARG A 5 1.42 -8.18 -0.17
CA ARG A 5 0.01 -8.17 -0.63
C ARG A 5 -0.66 -6.86 -0.22
N ILE A 6 -1.46 -6.31 -1.12
CA ILE A 6 -2.22 -5.09 -0.86
C ILE A 6 -3.50 -5.48 -0.12
N PRO A 7 -3.74 -4.95 1.10
CA PRO A 7 -4.94 -5.30 1.83
C PRO A 7 -6.21 -4.75 1.16
N PRO A 8 -7.36 -5.42 1.33
CA PRO A 8 -8.62 -4.92 0.81
C PRO A 8 -8.99 -3.56 1.42
N GLY A 9 -9.65 -2.70 0.65
CA GLY A 9 -10.07 -1.35 1.09
C GLY A 9 -9.04 -0.24 0.85
N VAL A 10 -7.81 -0.58 0.42
CA VAL A 10 -6.84 0.40 -0.06
C VAL A 10 -7.24 0.86 -1.46
N SER A 11 -7.34 2.18 -1.66
CA SER A 11 -7.67 2.74 -2.97
C SER A 11 -6.48 2.70 -3.92
N TYR A 12 -6.75 2.62 -5.22
CA TYR A 12 -5.72 2.74 -6.27
C TYR A 12 -4.90 4.03 -6.14
N SER A 13 -5.51 5.14 -5.71
CA SER A 13 -4.82 6.40 -5.45
C SER A 13 -3.79 6.29 -4.32
N SER A 14 -4.10 5.58 -3.23
CA SER A 14 -3.15 5.31 -2.15
C SER A 14 -2.01 4.40 -2.61
N ILE A 15 -2.30 3.41 -3.46
CA ILE A 15 -1.30 2.52 -4.05
C ILE A 15 -0.35 3.32 -4.96
N ALA A 16 -0.89 4.13 -5.87
CA ALA A 16 -0.08 4.97 -6.76
C ALA A 16 0.79 5.96 -5.96
N LYS A 17 0.28 6.51 -4.86
CA LYS A 17 1.04 7.39 -3.97
C LYS A 17 2.24 6.68 -3.34
N VAL A 18 2.08 5.46 -2.81
CA VAL A 18 3.22 4.70 -2.25
C VAL A 18 4.20 4.22 -3.30
N VAL A 19 3.72 3.85 -4.49
CA VAL A 19 4.56 3.41 -5.62
C VAL A 19 5.41 4.55 -6.19
N ASN A 20 4.88 5.77 -6.24
CA ASN A 20 5.66 6.93 -6.68
C ASN A 20 6.57 7.47 -5.58
N LYS A 21 6.14 7.40 -4.31
CA LYS A 21 6.89 7.93 -3.17
C LYS A 21 8.04 7.03 -2.74
N TYR A 22 7.84 5.72 -2.84
CA TYR A 22 8.83 4.71 -2.50
C TYR A 22 9.15 3.93 -3.77
N ASN A 23 10.39 3.49 -3.97
CA ASN A 23 10.82 2.81 -5.19
C ASN A 23 10.26 1.37 -5.28
N LEU A 24 8.94 1.27 -5.40
CA LEU A 24 8.15 0.06 -5.40
C LEU A 24 7.51 -0.14 -6.77
N LYS A 25 7.20 -1.39 -7.09
CA LYS A 25 6.47 -1.75 -8.31
C LYS A 25 5.17 -2.43 -7.95
N LEU A 26 4.10 -2.05 -8.64
CA LEU A 26 2.84 -2.79 -8.61
C LEU A 26 2.93 -3.94 -9.60
N VAL A 27 2.70 -5.16 -9.12
CA VAL A 27 2.72 -6.38 -9.93
C VAL A 27 1.37 -7.08 -9.77
N GLN A 28 0.75 -7.43 -10.89
CA GLN A 28 -0.47 -8.24 -10.89
C GLN A 28 -0.08 -9.72 -10.79
N THR A 29 -0.62 -10.42 -9.80
CA THR A 29 -0.51 -11.89 -9.67
C THR A 29 -1.90 -12.52 -9.74
N ASP A 30 -1.97 -13.84 -9.88
CA ASP A 30 -3.21 -14.62 -9.86
C ASP A 30 -3.99 -14.43 -8.53
N ASP A 31 -3.28 -14.29 -7.40
CA ASP A 31 -3.85 -13.97 -6.07
C ASP A 31 -4.23 -12.49 -5.90
N GLY A 32 -4.06 -11.66 -6.92
CA GLY A 32 -4.31 -10.21 -6.87
C GLY A 32 -3.05 -9.34 -6.93
N PRO A 33 -3.18 -8.02 -6.77
CA PRO A 33 -2.07 -7.09 -6.91
C PRO A 33 -1.15 -7.10 -5.68
N VAL A 34 0.17 -7.07 -5.93
CA VAL A 34 1.22 -7.01 -4.90
C VAL A 34 2.18 -5.85 -5.15
N LEU A 35 2.77 -5.33 -4.08
CA LEU A 35 3.88 -4.37 -4.14
C LEU A 35 5.20 -5.11 -4.00
N ARG A 36 6.15 -4.83 -4.90
CA ARG A 36 7.46 -5.46 -4.92
C ARG A 36 8.58 -4.43 -4.83
N GLY A 37 9.57 -4.67 -3.97
CA GLY A 37 10.66 -3.73 -3.75
C GLY A 37 11.66 -4.15 -2.68
N LYS A 38 12.38 -3.17 -2.12
CA LYS A 38 13.22 -3.36 -0.94
C LYS A 38 12.35 -3.47 0.31
N LYS A 39 12.81 -4.24 1.31
CA LYS A 39 12.08 -4.45 2.56
C LYS A 39 11.75 -3.12 3.25
N GLU A 40 12.75 -2.24 3.36
CA GLU A 40 12.61 -0.93 4.00
C GLU A 40 11.55 -0.05 3.33
N ASP A 41 11.46 -0.09 2.00
CA ASP A 41 10.47 0.67 1.23
C ASP A 41 9.06 0.10 1.40
N LEU A 42 8.93 -1.23 1.46
CA LEU A 42 7.66 -1.91 1.74
C LEU A 42 7.16 -1.62 3.16
N GLU A 43 8.06 -1.57 4.15
CA GLU A 43 7.70 -1.19 5.53
C GLU A 43 7.19 0.24 5.60
N LYS A 44 7.89 1.19 4.95
CA LYS A 44 7.43 2.59 4.86
C LYS A 44 6.09 2.73 4.12
N ALA A 45 5.87 1.92 3.08
CA ALA A 45 4.60 1.88 2.36
C ALA A 45 3.46 1.34 3.23
N LYS A 46 3.71 0.24 3.97
CA LYS A 46 2.76 -0.33 4.93
C LYS A 46 2.31 0.72 5.95
N ASP A 47 3.25 1.42 6.58
CA ASP A 47 2.95 2.44 7.58
C ASP A 47 2.11 3.59 7.00
N LEU A 48 2.41 4.02 5.78
CA LEU A 48 1.61 5.06 5.11
C LEU A 48 0.19 4.57 4.80
N ILE A 49 0.04 3.35 4.28
CA ILE A 49 -1.26 2.75 3.96
C ILE A 49 -2.11 2.63 5.24
N VAL A 50 -1.55 2.10 6.32
CA VAL A 50 -2.25 1.95 7.60
C VAL A 50 -2.67 3.32 8.14
N LYS A 51 -1.81 4.34 8.02
CA LYS A 51 -2.14 5.71 8.45
C LYS A 51 -3.30 6.31 7.63
N ASP A 52 -3.27 6.17 6.31
CA ASP A 52 -4.33 6.66 5.42
C ASP A 52 -5.67 5.92 5.69
N LEU A 53 -5.63 4.61 5.92
CA LEU A 53 -6.83 3.83 6.29
C LEU A 53 -7.41 4.26 7.64
N LYS A 54 -6.57 4.40 8.67
CA LYS A 54 -7.00 4.87 10.00
C LYS A 54 -7.63 6.26 9.94
N LYS A 55 -7.08 7.16 9.12
CA LYS A 55 -7.66 8.50 8.93
C LYS A 55 -9.08 8.40 8.37
N ARG A 56 -9.28 7.59 7.32
CA ARG A 56 -10.59 7.39 6.69
C ARG A 56 -11.62 6.80 7.66
N ILE A 57 -11.21 5.82 8.48
CA ILE A 57 -12.10 5.23 9.51
C ILE A 57 -12.58 6.32 10.46
N LYS A 58 -11.67 7.14 11.00
CA LYS A 58 -12.03 8.25 11.90
C LYS A 58 -12.96 9.29 11.27
N GLU A 59 -12.87 9.51 9.96
CA GLU A 59 -13.77 10.42 9.24
C GLU A 59 -15.19 9.85 9.10
N LEU A 60 -15.34 8.52 9.15
CA LEU A 60 -16.62 7.82 9.06
C LEU A 60 -17.28 7.56 10.42
N GLU A 61 -16.52 7.62 11.52
CA GLU A 61 -17.04 7.55 12.89
C GLU A 61 -17.68 8.88 13.37
N LYS A 62 -17.81 9.86 12.48
CA LYS A 62 -18.27 11.22 12.75
C LYS A 62 -19.68 11.44 12.22
#